data_AF-A0A9D5BER1-F1
#
_entry.id   AF-A0A9D5BER1-F1
#
_cell.length_a   1.000
_cell.length_b   1.000
_cell.length_c   1.000
_cell.angle_alpha   90.00
_cell.angle_beta   90.00
_cell.angle_gamma   90.00
#
_symmetry.space_group_name_H-M   'P 1'
#
loop_
_entity.id
_entity.type
_entity.pdbx_description
1 polymer ?
#
loop_
_entity_poly.entity_id
_entity_poly.type
_entity_poly.pdbx_seq_one_letter_code
_entity_poly.pdbx_strand_id
1 'polypeptide(L)'
;MYVEIKEIFGGIKFEKKLGVDDVKKLIYLHGAICEALRLFPPIPFETKQAIKGDILPSGHVVNPNTTILFSLYSMGRVEETWGKDCLEFKPERWISERGGIVHEPSYKFISFNAGPRTCLGKDLSFIQIKMVAVVILCNYRILLEENHVPSLSHSIVLFMKNGLKVRIEKR
;
A
#
# COMPACT_ATOMS: atom_id res chain seq x y z
N MET A 1 12.60 8.59 2.58
CA MET A 1 11.55 9.42 1.90
C MET A 1 11.99 10.87 1.64
N TYR A 2 12.07 11.78 2.63
CA TYR A 2 12.46 13.19 2.35
C TYR A 2 13.86 13.33 1.75
N VAL A 3 14.82 12.52 2.22
CA VAL A 3 16.20 12.49 1.66
C VAL A 3 16.17 12.10 0.18
N GLU A 4 15.53 10.98 -0.17
CA GLU A 4 15.33 10.56 -1.57
C GLU A 4 14.72 11.67 -2.43
N ILE A 5 13.64 12.31 -1.94
CA ILE A 5 12.98 13.41 -2.66
C ILE A 5 13.96 14.58 -2.86
N LYS A 6 14.75 14.93 -1.84
CA LYS A 6 15.74 16.00 -1.91
C LYS A 6 16.88 15.66 -2.88
N GLU A 7 17.35 14.41 -2.91
CA GLU A 7 18.40 13.95 -3.82
C GLU A 7 17.94 13.97 -5.28
N ILE A 8 16.74 13.46 -5.56
CA ILE A 8 16.20 13.40 -6.93
C ILE A 8 15.83 14.78 -7.46
N PHE A 9 15.39 15.69 -6.58
CA PHE A 9 14.85 16.98 -7.00
C PHE A 9 15.67 18.20 -6.55
N GLY A 10 16.85 18.00 -5.96
CA GLY A 10 17.83 19.05 -5.67
C GLY A 10 17.42 20.09 -4.61
N GLY A 11 16.45 19.78 -3.76
CA GLY A 11 15.83 20.77 -2.87
C GLY A 11 14.89 21.69 -3.65
N ILE A 12 13.63 21.27 -3.81
CA ILE A 12 12.66 21.95 -4.66
C ILE A 12 12.29 23.31 -4.07
N LYS A 13 12.73 24.41 -4.71
CA LYS A 13 11.86 25.58 -4.86
C LYS A 13 10.80 25.19 -5.89
N PHE A 14 9.52 25.31 -5.53
CA PHE A 14 8.33 24.72 -6.17
C PHE A 14 8.04 25.21 -7.62
N GLU A 15 8.99 25.86 -8.27
CA GLU A 15 8.87 26.38 -9.64
C GLU A 15 8.99 25.28 -10.71
N LYS A 16 9.51 24.10 -10.36
CA LYS A 16 9.54 22.95 -11.28
C LYS A 16 8.25 22.13 -11.19
N LYS A 17 7.49 22.06 -12.29
CA LYS A 17 6.29 21.23 -12.43
C LYS A 17 6.64 19.74 -12.26
N LEU A 18 6.10 19.08 -11.24
CA LEU A 18 6.30 17.64 -10.99
C LEU A 18 5.64 16.81 -12.09
N GLY A 19 6.44 16.02 -12.82
CA GLY A 19 5.96 15.14 -13.89
C GLY A 19 5.72 13.69 -13.47
N VAL A 20 5.10 12.91 -14.35
CA VAL A 20 4.90 11.46 -14.15
C VAL A 20 6.25 10.71 -14.13
N ASP A 21 7.18 11.09 -15.00
CA ASP A 21 8.49 10.43 -15.07
C ASP A 21 9.39 10.76 -13.88
N ASP A 22 9.13 11.87 -13.21
CA ASP A 22 9.79 12.25 -11.97
C ASP A 22 9.37 11.32 -10.82
N VAL A 23 8.06 11.07 -10.66
CA VAL A 23 7.57 10.22 -9.56
C VAL A 23 7.89 8.73 -9.76
N LYS A 24 8.18 8.29 -10.99
CA LYS A 24 8.67 6.93 -11.25
C LYS A 24 10.02 6.67 -10.60
N LYS A 25 10.86 7.70 -10.42
CA LYS A 25 12.21 7.59 -9.81
C LYS A 25 12.18 7.44 -8.28
N LEU A 26 11.03 7.66 -7.65
CA LEU A 26 10.87 7.58 -6.18
C LEU A 26 10.65 6.13 -5.76
N ILE A 27 11.76 5.41 -5.59
CA ILE A 27 11.82 3.96 -5.30
C ILE A 27 11.43 3.70 -3.85
N TYR A 28 12.05 4.39 -2.90
CA TYR A 28 11.76 4.24 -1.48
C TYR A 28 10.32 4.66 -1.17
N LEU A 29 9.84 5.78 -1.73
CA LEU A 29 8.43 6.17 -1.60
C LEU A 29 7.48 5.12 -2.18
N HIS A 30 7.84 4.47 -3.30
CA HIS A 30 7.03 3.36 -3.84
C HIS A 30 6.97 2.20 -2.86
N GLY A 31 8.12 1.75 -2.34
CA GLY A 31 8.19 0.68 -1.34
C GLY A 31 7.40 1.01 -0.08
N ALA A 32 7.46 2.26 0.39
CA ALA A 32 6.69 2.72 1.55
C ALA A 32 5.17 2.69 1.30
N ILE A 33 4.72 3.05 0.09
CA ILE A 33 3.31 2.95 -0.29
C ILE A 33 2.88 1.48 -0.39
N CYS A 34 3.69 0.62 -1.02
CA CYS A 34 3.40 -0.82 -1.09
C CYS A 34 3.30 -1.44 0.31
N GLU A 35 4.22 -1.09 1.20
CA GLU A 35 4.23 -1.60 2.57
C GLU A 35 3.03 -1.09 3.39
N ALA A 36 2.66 0.18 3.21
CA ALA A 36 1.45 0.73 3.81
C ALA A 36 0.20 0.01 3.32
N LEU A 37 0.09 -0.28 2.01
CA LEU A 37 -1.03 -1.01 1.43
C LEU A 37 -1.05 -2.49 1.87
N ARG A 38 0.10 -3.13 2.05
CA ARG A 38 0.20 -4.51 2.58
C ARG A 38 -0.38 -4.60 3.98
N LEU A 39 0.01 -3.67 4.86
CA LEU A 39 -0.47 -3.64 6.25
C LEU A 39 -1.89 -3.06 6.36
N PHE A 40 -2.23 -2.05 5.58
CA PHE A 40 -3.51 -1.35 5.70
C PHE A 40 -4.17 -1.21 4.32
N PRO A 41 -4.61 -2.35 3.72
CA PRO A 41 -5.30 -2.30 2.44
C PRO A 41 -6.63 -1.54 2.59
N PRO A 42 -6.98 -0.62 1.67
CA PRO A 42 -8.24 0.12 1.74
C PRO A 42 -9.47 -0.79 1.79
N ILE A 43 -9.41 -1.94 1.11
CA ILE A 43 -10.43 -2.99 1.19
C ILE A 43 -9.84 -4.16 1.99
N PRO A 44 -10.25 -4.36 3.26
CA PRO A 44 -9.63 -5.37 4.13
C PRO A 44 -10.14 -6.79 3.85
N PHE A 45 -11.29 -6.94 3.20
CA PHE A 45 -11.90 -8.22 2.84
C PHE A 45 -12.46 -8.18 1.42
N GLU A 46 -12.28 -9.27 0.70
CA GLU A 46 -12.83 -9.48 -0.64
C GLU A 46 -13.68 -10.74 -0.66
N THR A 47 -14.74 -10.72 -1.47
CA THR A 47 -15.64 -11.86 -1.66
C THR A 47 -15.67 -12.28 -3.13
N LYS A 48 -15.82 -13.58 -3.36
CA LYS A 48 -16.12 -14.16 -4.68
C LYS A 48 -17.17 -15.26 -4.50
N GLN A 49 -18.12 -15.36 -5.40
CA GLN A 49 -19.12 -16.43 -5.39
C GLN A 49 -18.83 -17.44 -6.50
N ALA A 50 -18.82 -18.72 -6.15
CA ALA A 50 -18.63 -19.80 -7.10
C ALA A 50 -19.88 -19.97 -7.98
N ILE A 51 -19.73 -19.85 -9.31
CA ILE A 51 -20.84 -20.07 -10.26
C ILE A 51 -21.12 -21.57 -10.43
N LYS A 52 -20.07 -22.39 -10.36
CA LYS A 52 -20.11 -23.86 -10.45
C LYS A 52 -19.25 -24.47 -9.35
N GLY A 53 -19.42 -25.75 -9.10
CA GLY A 53 -18.60 -26.47 -8.15
C GLY A 53 -17.14 -26.53 -8.60
N ASP A 54 -16.21 -26.50 -7.64
CA ASP A 54 -14.77 -26.54 -7.88
C ASP A 54 -14.03 -27.17 -6.69
N ILE A 55 -12.74 -27.48 -6.87
CA ILE A 55 -11.85 -27.98 -5.81
C ILE A 55 -10.68 -27.01 -5.69
N LEU A 56 -10.52 -26.40 -4.51
CA LEU A 56 -9.40 -25.49 -4.23
C LEU A 56 -8.06 -26.24 -4.27
N PRO A 57 -6.92 -25.55 -4.48
CA PRO A 57 -5.59 -26.18 -4.43
C PRO A 57 -5.29 -26.94 -3.12
N SER A 58 -5.99 -26.61 -2.04
CA SER A 58 -5.91 -27.32 -0.75
C SER A 58 -6.74 -28.61 -0.69
N GLY A 59 -7.45 -28.98 -1.76
CA GLY A 59 -8.35 -30.14 -1.82
C GLY A 59 -9.77 -29.89 -1.31
N HIS A 60 -10.06 -28.68 -0.79
CA HIS A 60 -11.40 -28.36 -0.29
C HIS A 60 -12.41 -28.21 -1.44
N VAL A 61 -13.56 -28.85 -1.31
CA VAL A 61 -14.66 -28.76 -2.27
C VAL A 61 -15.47 -27.49 -2.04
N VAL A 62 -15.70 -26.75 -3.12
CA VAL A 62 -16.55 -25.55 -3.15
C VAL A 62 -17.78 -25.88 -3.98
N ASN A 63 -18.97 -25.78 -3.37
CA ASN A 63 -20.22 -26.00 -4.08
C ASN A 63 -20.65 -24.76 -4.87
N PRO A 64 -21.48 -24.90 -5.93
CA PRO A 64 -22.12 -23.75 -6.58
C PRO A 64 -22.79 -22.83 -5.55
N ASN A 65 -22.76 -21.53 -5.82
CA ASN A 65 -23.28 -20.44 -4.97
C ASN A 65 -22.56 -20.22 -3.63
N THR A 66 -21.50 -20.97 -3.33
CA THR A 66 -20.66 -20.72 -2.14
C THR A 66 -19.94 -19.39 -2.28
N THR A 67 -20.06 -18.53 -1.26
CA THR A 67 -19.28 -17.28 -1.15
C THR A 67 -17.97 -17.54 -0.42
N ILE A 68 -16.87 -17.32 -1.11
CA ILE A 68 -15.53 -17.34 -0.55
C ILE A 68 -15.18 -15.92 -0.12
N LEU A 69 -14.85 -15.78 1.17
CA LEU A 69 -14.34 -14.55 1.77
C LEU A 69 -12.85 -14.72 2.07
N PHE A 70 -12.03 -13.76 1.68
CA PHE A 70 -10.61 -13.73 2.06
C PHE A 70 -10.21 -12.36 2.61
N SER A 71 -9.40 -12.39 3.66
CA SER A 71 -8.96 -11.20 4.37
C SER A 71 -7.62 -10.71 3.82
N LEU A 72 -7.66 -9.66 2.99
CA LEU A 72 -6.46 -8.99 2.49
C LEU A 72 -5.62 -8.45 3.66
N TYR A 73 -6.30 -7.94 4.69
CA TYR A 73 -5.67 -7.46 5.92
C TYR A 73 -4.84 -8.54 6.62
N SER A 74 -5.38 -9.76 6.72
CA SER A 74 -4.70 -10.90 7.35
C SER A 74 -3.61 -11.47 6.45
N MET A 75 -3.87 -11.60 5.14
CA MET A 75 -2.88 -12.07 4.16
C MET A 75 -1.62 -11.22 4.14
N GLY A 76 -1.75 -9.91 4.37
CA GLY A 76 -0.61 -9.02 4.54
C GLY A 76 0.27 -9.38 5.74
N ARG A 77 -0.22 -10.12 6.74
CA ARG A 77 0.44 -10.37 8.04
C ARG A 77 0.80 -11.83 8.31
N VAL A 78 0.61 -12.73 7.35
CA VAL A 78 0.94 -14.14 7.54
C VAL A 78 2.45 -14.34 7.46
N GLU A 79 3.05 -14.90 8.53
CA GLU A 79 4.49 -15.17 8.61
C GLU A 79 4.97 -16.08 7.48
N GLU A 80 4.22 -17.13 7.14
CA GLU A 80 4.54 -18.04 6.03
C GLU A 80 4.71 -17.31 4.68
N THR A 81 3.98 -16.21 4.48
CA THR A 81 4.02 -15.42 3.24
C THR A 81 5.05 -14.30 3.29
N TRP A 82 5.19 -13.62 4.43
CA TRP A 82 5.94 -12.35 4.55
C TRP A 82 7.20 -12.42 5.41
N GLY A 83 7.44 -13.54 6.09
CA GLY A 83 8.54 -13.75 7.03
C GLY A 83 8.20 -13.32 8.45
N LYS A 84 9.14 -13.53 9.38
CA LYS A 84 9.00 -13.19 10.82
C LYS A 84 8.75 -11.71 11.08
N ASP A 85 9.18 -10.85 10.16
CA ASP A 85 8.97 -9.40 10.21
C ASP A 85 7.65 -8.96 9.55
N CYS A 86 6.68 -9.87 9.37
CA CYS A 86 5.41 -9.59 8.68
C CYS A 86 4.57 -8.49 9.35
N LEU A 87 4.78 -8.19 10.63
CA LEU A 87 4.08 -7.13 11.34
C LEU A 87 4.81 -5.78 11.31
N GLU A 88 6.06 -5.76 10.87
CA GLU A 88 6.88 -4.56 10.80
C GLU A 88 6.53 -3.75 9.55
N PHE A 89 6.65 -2.42 9.64
CA PHE A 89 6.63 -1.54 8.48
C PHE A 89 8.04 -1.43 7.91
N LYS A 90 8.33 -2.20 6.85
CA LYS A 90 9.66 -2.31 6.24
C LYS A 90 9.63 -2.06 4.73
N PRO A 91 9.64 -0.79 4.27
CA PRO A 91 9.67 -0.43 2.85
C PRO A 91 10.78 -1.13 2.04
N GLU A 92 11.88 -1.47 2.69
CA GLU A 92 13.07 -2.09 2.11
C GLU A 92 12.78 -3.46 1.50
N ARG A 93 11.72 -4.17 1.94
CA ARG A 93 11.33 -5.45 1.33
C ARG A 93 10.93 -5.34 -0.14
N TRP A 94 10.57 -4.14 -0.58
CA TRP A 94 10.13 -3.84 -1.93
C TRP A 94 11.29 -3.35 -2.82
N ILE A 95 12.51 -3.31 -2.30
CA ILE A 95 13.67 -2.72 -2.97
C ILE A 95 14.74 -3.81 -3.11
N SER A 96 15.16 -4.04 -4.34
CA SER A 96 16.22 -4.99 -4.66
C SER A 96 17.59 -4.42 -4.30
N GLU A 97 18.59 -5.29 -4.15
CA GLU A 97 19.98 -4.89 -3.90
C GLU A 97 20.54 -3.94 -4.98
N ARG A 98 19.97 -3.99 -6.19
CA ARG A 98 20.33 -3.10 -7.32
C ARG A 98 19.60 -1.75 -7.29
N GLY A 99 18.82 -1.46 -6.25
CA GLY A 99 18.07 -0.21 -6.09
C GLY A 99 16.78 -0.10 -6.92
N GLY A 100 16.31 -1.19 -7.53
CA GLY A 100 15.05 -1.24 -8.27
C GLY A 100 13.90 -1.85 -7.45
N ILE A 101 12.65 -1.63 -7.87
CA ILE A 101 11.47 -2.23 -7.22
C ILE A 101 11.42 -3.75 -7.44
N VAL A 102 11.25 -4.50 -6.36
CA VAL A 102 11.00 -5.95 -6.41
C VAL A 102 9.57 -6.20 -6.91
N HIS A 103 9.44 -7.08 -7.89
CA HIS A 103 8.12 -7.55 -8.33
C HIS A 103 7.58 -8.59 -7.36
N GLU A 104 6.47 -8.27 -6.71
CA GLU A 104 5.70 -9.24 -5.92
C GLU A 104 4.48 -9.72 -6.70
N PRO A 105 4.22 -11.04 -6.75
CA PRO A 105 3.04 -11.57 -7.42
C PRO A 105 1.75 -10.99 -6.82
N SER A 106 0.78 -10.66 -7.66
CA SER A 106 -0.48 -10.02 -7.21
C SER A 106 -1.27 -10.86 -6.22
N TYR A 107 -1.14 -12.20 -6.22
CA TYR A 107 -1.80 -13.06 -5.23
C TYR A 107 -1.13 -13.04 -3.85
N LYS A 108 0.15 -12.62 -3.78
CA LYS A 108 0.86 -12.33 -2.52
C LYS A 108 0.61 -10.90 -2.07
N PHE A 109 0.73 -9.93 -2.99
CA PHE A 109 0.36 -8.52 -2.75
C PHE A 109 -0.98 -8.17 -3.40
N ILE A 110 -2.06 -8.54 -2.72
CA ILE A 110 -3.44 -8.56 -3.26
C ILE A 110 -4.21 -7.23 -3.11
N SER A 111 -3.55 -6.15 -2.67
CA SER A 111 -4.19 -4.83 -2.45
C SER A 111 -4.85 -4.22 -3.70
N PHE A 112 -4.48 -4.69 -4.89
CA PHE A 112 -5.06 -4.28 -6.17
C PHE A 112 -5.78 -5.43 -6.87
N ASN A 113 -6.23 -6.45 -6.13
CA ASN A 113 -6.75 -7.71 -6.66
C ASN A 113 -5.76 -8.43 -7.62
N ALA A 114 -6.18 -9.53 -8.21
CA ALA A 114 -5.38 -10.33 -9.14
C ALA A 114 -6.23 -10.87 -10.30
N GLY A 115 -5.57 -11.34 -11.35
CA GLY A 115 -6.21 -11.96 -12.51
C GLY A 115 -7.13 -11.01 -13.28
N PRO A 116 -8.22 -11.50 -13.89
CA PRO A 116 -9.13 -10.70 -14.73
C PRO A 116 -9.83 -9.54 -14.00
N ARG A 117 -9.80 -9.52 -12.67
CA ARG A 117 -10.40 -8.47 -11.83
C ARG A 117 -9.33 -7.61 -11.14
N THR A 118 -8.11 -7.58 -11.68
CA THR A 118 -7.06 -6.65 -11.25
C THR A 118 -7.56 -5.21 -11.36
N CYS A 119 -7.21 -4.37 -10.38
CA CYS A 119 -7.60 -2.98 -10.35
C CYS A 119 -6.95 -2.20 -11.51
N LEU A 120 -7.80 -1.70 -12.41
CA LEU A 120 -7.38 -0.86 -13.54
C LEU A 120 -6.77 0.48 -13.09
N GLY A 121 -7.09 0.92 -11.87
CA GLY A 121 -6.58 2.17 -11.29
C GLY A 121 -5.19 2.06 -10.67
N LYS A 122 -4.58 0.87 -10.59
CA LYS A 122 -3.33 0.63 -9.84
C LYS A 122 -2.23 1.65 -10.16
N ASP A 123 -1.88 1.78 -11.43
CA ASP A 123 -0.75 2.65 -11.83
C ASP A 123 -1.07 4.12 -11.61
N LEU A 124 -2.31 4.53 -11.90
CA LEU A 124 -2.77 5.90 -11.66
C LEU A 124 -2.74 6.23 -10.15
N SER A 125 -3.16 5.31 -9.30
CA SER A 125 -3.12 5.48 -7.83
C SER A 125 -1.70 5.69 -7.34
N PHE A 126 -0.72 4.89 -7.80
CA PHE A 126 0.68 5.09 -7.41
C PHE A 126 1.21 6.46 -7.86
N ILE A 127 0.87 6.92 -9.06
CA ILE A 127 1.28 8.24 -9.54
C ILE A 127 0.70 9.33 -8.63
N GLN A 128 -0.62 9.31 -8.40
CA GLN A 128 -1.32 10.34 -7.62
C GLN A 128 -0.84 10.38 -6.17
N ILE A 129 -0.74 9.23 -5.50
CA ILE A 129 -0.28 9.16 -4.10
C ILE A 129 1.15 9.69 -3.99
N LYS A 130 2.04 9.31 -4.90
CA LYS A 130 3.43 9.81 -4.91
C LYS A 130 3.47 11.31 -5.12
N MET A 131 2.71 11.85 -6.07
CA MET A 131 2.66 13.29 -6.31
C MET A 131 2.21 14.06 -5.05
N VAL A 132 1.11 13.64 -4.43
CA VAL A 132 0.61 14.27 -3.20
C VAL A 132 1.63 14.16 -2.06
N ALA A 133 2.22 12.98 -1.86
CA ALA A 133 3.23 12.76 -0.83
C ALA A 133 4.46 13.66 -1.04
N VAL A 134 4.95 13.81 -2.27
CA VAL A 134 6.07 14.73 -2.59
C VAL A 134 5.70 16.16 -2.22
N VAL A 135 4.53 16.64 -2.64
CA VAL A 135 4.09 18.00 -2.34
C VAL A 135 4.02 18.25 -0.84
N ILE A 136 3.46 17.32 -0.06
CA ILE A 136 3.36 17.46 1.38
C ILE A 136 4.75 17.39 2.03
N LEU A 137 5.55 16.38 1.72
CA LEU A 137 6.84 16.14 2.36
C LEU A 137 7.90 17.21 2.05
N CYS A 138 7.80 17.87 0.88
CA CYS A 138 8.68 18.99 0.53
C CYS A 138 8.37 20.26 1.31
N ASN A 139 7.09 20.56 1.53
CA ASN A 139 6.67 21.82 2.13
C ASN A 139 6.50 21.73 3.64
N TYR A 140 6.27 20.53 4.17
CA TYR A 140 5.86 20.35 5.54
C TYR A 140 6.59 19.20 6.25
N ARG A 141 6.82 19.40 7.54
CA ARG A 141 7.15 18.36 8.51
C ARG A 141 5.86 17.96 9.21
N ILE A 142 5.53 16.69 9.15
CA ILE A 142 4.34 16.12 9.80
C ILE A 142 4.81 15.46 11.09
N LEU A 143 4.28 15.90 12.22
CA LEU A 143 4.59 15.38 13.55
C LEU A 143 3.35 14.75 14.13
N LEU A 144 3.42 13.48 14.49
CA LEU A 144 2.32 12.79 15.17
C LEU A 144 2.10 13.41 16.56
N GLU A 145 0.85 13.62 16.94
CA GLU A 145 0.53 14.06 18.30
C GLU A 145 0.80 12.92 19.31
N GLU A 146 1.56 13.20 20.37
CA GLU A 146 2.10 12.17 21.29
C GLU A 146 1.03 11.26 21.90
N ASN A 147 -0.16 11.80 22.17
CA ASN A 147 -1.25 11.06 22.80
C ASN A 147 -2.28 10.50 21.81
N HIS A 148 -2.05 10.64 20.50
CA HIS A 148 -2.98 10.12 19.48
C HIS A 148 -2.63 8.69 19.12
N VAL A 149 -3.49 7.75 19.53
CA VAL A 149 -3.40 6.34 19.12
C VAL A 149 -4.35 6.10 17.94
N PRO A 150 -3.84 5.83 16.72
CA PRO A 150 -4.69 5.49 15.59
C PRO A 150 -5.46 4.19 15.85
N SER A 151 -6.75 4.19 15.54
CA SER A 151 -7.60 3.00 15.60
C SER A 151 -8.40 2.85 14.31
N LEU A 152 -8.66 1.60 13.92
CA LEU A 152 -9.38 1.28 12.70
C LEU A 152 -10.89 1.48 12.92
N SER A 153 -11.55 2.02 11.91
CA SER A 153 -13.01 2.14 11.88
C SER A 153 -13.67 0.82 11.47
N HIS A 154 -14.86 0.54 12.01
CA HIS A 154 -15.72 -0.54 11.54
C HIS A 154 -16.46 -0.08 10.27
N SER A 155 -15.81 -0.20 9.13
CA SER A 155 -16.31 0.24 7.83
C SER A 155 -15.90 -0.73 6.72
N ILE A 156 -16.64 -0.71 5.61
CA ILE A 156 -16.32 -1.45 4.38
C ILE A 156 -14.93 -1.06 3.87
N VAL A 157 -14.63 0.24 3.88
CA VAL A 157 -13.29 0.76 3.59
C VAL A 157 -12.54 0.93 4.90
N LEU A 158 -11.28 0.50 4.93
CA LEU A 158 -10.39 0.66 6.06
C LEU A 158 -9.91 2.11 6.17
N PHE A 159 -10.35 2.81 7.21
CA PHE A 159 -9.86 4.14 7.56
C PHE A 159 -9.74 4.30 9.09
N MET A 160 -9.10 5.39 9.52
CA MET A 160 -8.91 5.67 10.94
C MET A 160 -10.18 6.26 11.56
N LYS A 161 -10.70 5.62 12.62
CA LYS A 161 -11.94 6.01 13.31
C LYS A 161 -11.94 7.47 13.76
N ASN A 162 -10.81 7.95 14.28
CA ASN A 162 -10.64 9.29 14.84
C ASN A 162 -9.68 10.15 14.00
N GLY A 163 -9.48 9.81 12.72
CA GLY A 163 -8.47 10.42 11.86
C GLY A 163 -7.03 10.18 12.36
N LEU A 164 -6.09 10.94 11.78
CA LEU A 164 -4.69 11.00 12.22
C LEU A 164 -4.40 12.42 12.69
N LYS A 165 -4.32 12.62 14.00
CA LYS A 165 -3.98 13.94 14.53
C LYS A 165 -2.49 14.19 14.39
N VAL A 166 -2.17 15.26 13.67
CA VAL A 166 -0.80 15.66 13.40
C VAL A 166 -0.65 17.16 13.55
N ARG A 167 0.52 17.59 14.02
CA ARG A 167 0.99 18.97 13.89
C ARG A 167 1.77 19.08 12.59
N ILE A 168 1.43 20.11 11.82
CA ILE A 168 2.09 20.41 10.55
C ILE A 168 2.95 21.64 10.75
N GLU A 169 4.23 21.53 10.43
CA GLU A 169 5.18 22.64 10.46
C GLU A 169 5.71 22.89 9.06
N LYS A 170 5.80 24.16 8.67
CA LYS A 170 6.46 24.52 7.41
C LYS A 170 7.94 24.15 7.49
N ARG A 171 8.46 23.57 6.41
CA ARG A 171 9.89 23.28 6.26
C ARG A 171 10.71 24.51 5.89
#